data_AF-B4MGB9-F1
#
_entry.id   AF-B4MGB9-F1
#
_cell.length_a   1.000
_cell.length_b   1.000
_cell.length_c   1.000
_cell.angle_alpha   90.00
_cell.angle_beta   90.00
_cell.angle_gamma   90.00
#
_symmetry.space_group_name_H-M   'P 1'
#
loop_
_entity.id
_entity.type
_entity.pdbx_description
1 polymer ?
#
loop_
_entity_poly.entity_id
_entity_poly.type
_entity_poly.pdbx_seq_one_letter_code
_entity_poly.pdbx_strand_id
1 'polypeptide(L)'
;MLKLRNILSTMGHNAGPVAAVRSVSTTASCKDSESWFSKLLVRKIEPTKESHSRMLSDKEIIYALHTHNVRPDSMGNYLNNYKNTVALINEKKRSLSCKLVASWTVQVGDMDQCLHLWRYTGGFEKIDQAKEDLWNDPEYLNLMNERSKFLRSRHLQYLLAFSYWPQIESRSGKNIYEMRSYRLTPGTMIEWGNNWARAINFRKHNNEAFAGFFSQIGRLYNVHHIWCYKSLQDRKETREAAWRSPGWDECVAYTVPLIREMHCRVLAPTEFSPTQ
;
A
#
# COMPACT_ATOMS: atom_id res chain seq x y z
N MET A 1 54.48 -0.75 31.76
CA MET A 1 55.95 -0.80 31.68
C MET A 1 56.45 -1.65 32.85
N LEU A 2 56.59 -2.97 32.69
CA LEU A 2 57.26 -3.85 33.65
C LEU A 2 57.84 -5.07 32.90
N LYS A 3 59.01 -5.51 33.34
CA LYS A 3 60.12 -6.09 32.57
C LYS A 3 59.99 -7.57 32.20
N LEU A 4 60.51 -7.90 31.01
CA LEU A 4 60.98 -9.23 30.59
C LEU A 4 62.09 -9.76 31.53
N ARG A 5 62.14 -11.09 31.70
CA ARG A 5 63.38 -11.84 31.97
C ARG A 5 63.45 -13.09 31.08
N ASN A 6 64.50 -13.14 30.28
CA ASN A 6 64.95 -14.26 29.46
C ASN A 6 65.55 -15.37 30.32
N ILE A 7 65.42 -16.62 29.88
CA ILE A 7 66.42 -17.68 30.12
C ILE A 7 66.70 -18.36 28.77
N LEU A 8 67.95 -18.27 28.34
CA LEU A 8 68.56 -19.01 27.25
C LEU A 8 69.13 -20.33 27.80
N SER A 9 69.00 -21.42 27.04
CA SER A 9 70.01 -22.49 27.05
C SER A 9 70.22 -22.99 25.63
N THR A 10 71.47 -22.82 25.18
CA THR A 10 72.05 -23.24 23.91
C THR A 10 72.50 -24.69 23.94
N MET A 11 72.28 -25.44 22.86
CA MET A 11 73.28 -26.38 22.32
C MET A 11 73.13 -26.40 20.79
N GLY A 12 74.22 -26.08 20.09
CA GLY A 12 74.33 -26.22 18.64
C GLY A 12 75.03 -27.52 18.26
N HIS A 13 74.91 -27.90 16.98
CA HIS A 13 76.02 -28.39 16.15
C HIS A 13 75.65 -28.29 14.66
N ASN A 14 76.70 -28.20 13.86
CA ASN A 14 76.81 -27.62 12.51
C ASN A 14 76.58 -28.62 11.35
N ALA A 15 76.37 -28.02 10.16
CA ALA A 15 76.86 -28.42 8.83
C ALA A 15 75.96 -29.22 7.86
N GLY A 16 75.77 -28.62 6.66
CA GLY A 16 75.74 -29.34 5.37
C GLY A 16 74.48 -29.16 4.51
N PRO A 17 74.57 -28.67 3.24
CA PRO A 17 73.41 -28.38 2.39
C PRO A 17 72.93 -29.65 1.67
N VAL A 18 71.63 -29.93 1.70
CA VAL A 18 71.03 -31.04 0.94
C VAL A 18 70.05 -30.49 -0.11
N ALA A 19 70.23 -31.01 -1.31
CA ALA A 19 69.62 -30.62 -2.56
C ALA A 19 68.10 -30.84 -2.63
N ALA A 20 67.52 -30.16 -3.63
CA ALA A 20 66.12 -30.04 -3.94
C ALA A 20 65.36 -31.37 -4.08
N VAL A 21 64.14 -31.40 -3.51
CA VAL A 21 63.04 -32.23 -4.00
C VAL A 21 61.83 -31.32 -4.19
N ARG A 22 61.46 -31.09 -5.46
CA ARG A 22 60.22 -30.42 -5.85
C ARG A 22 59.06 -31.39 -5.62
N SER A 23 58.23 -31.16 -4.61
CA SER A 23 56.94 -31.81 -4.49
C SER A 23 55.91 -31.08 -5.37
N VAL A 24 55.43 -31.75 -6.41
CA VAL A 24 54.33 -31.30 -7.26
C VAL A 24 53.01 -31.61 -6.55
N SER A 25 52.36 -30.59 -5.98
CA SER A 25 50.95 -30.68 -5.59
C SER A 25 50.10 -30.07 -6.70
N THR A 26 49.29 -30.90 -7.35
CA THR A 26 48.25 -30.47 -8.29
C THR A 26 46.89 -30.44 -7.60
N THR A 27 46.33 -29.24 -7.41
CA THR A 27 44.92 -28.95 -7.72
C THR A 27 44.65 -27.44 -7.82
N ALA A 28 44.14 -27.07 -8.99
CA ALA A 28 43.38 -25.89 -9.43
C ALA A 28 43.70 -24.48 -8.89
N SER A 29 44.31 -23.69 -9.77
CA SER A 29 44.10 -22.24 -9.86
C SER A 29 42.81 -21.97 -10.65
N CYS A 30 41.89 -21.17 -10.11
CA CYS A 30 41.14 -20.19 -10.91
C CYS A 30 40.83 -18.96 -10.06
N LYS A 31 41.29 -17.83 -10.58
CA LYS A 31 41.05 -16.47 -10.12
C LYS A 31 39.58 -16.06 -10.29
N ASP A 32 39.19 -15.10 -9.46
CA ASP A 32 38.33 -13.96 -9.76
C ASP A 32 37.13 -14.18 -10.67
N SER A 33 35.94 -14.01 -10.10
CA SER A 33 35.16 -12.78 -10.26
C SER A 33 33.68 -13.05 -10.00
N GLU A 34 33.07 -12.04 -9.41
CA GLU A 34 31.66 -11.84 -9.20
C GLU A 34 30.73 -12.54 -10.20
N SER A 35 29.76 -13.28 -9.69
CA SER A 35 28.50 -13.47 -10.42
C SER A 35 27.33 -13.06 -9.52
N TRP A 36 27.26 -11.74 -9.29
CA TRP A 36 26.03 -11.05 -8.87
C TRP A 36 24.84 -11.37 -9.80
N PHE A 37 25.10 -11.76 -11.05
CA PHE A 37 24.09 -12.18 -12.03
C PHE A 37 23.42 -13.54 -11.75
N SER A 38 23.99 -14.40 -10.89
CA SER A 38 23.38 -15.70 -10.57
C SER A 38 22.14 -15.60 -9.65
N LYS A 39 21.91 -14.44 -9.02
CA LYS A 39 20.70 -14.15 -8.23
C LYS A 39 19.54 -13.54 -9.05
N LEU A 40 19.70 -13.42 -10.37
CA LEU A 40 18.69 -12.90 -11.31
C LEU A 40 17.96 -13.98 -12.11
N LEU A 41 18.02 -15.25 -11.67
CA LEU A 41 17.13 -16.27 -12.20
C LEU A 41 15.71 -16.03 -11.65
N VAL A 42 14.97 -15.17 -12.36
CA VAL A 42 13.52 -15.07 -12.31
C VAL A 42 12.98 -16.49 -12.35
N ARG A 43 12.40 -16.96 -11.23
CA ARG A 43 11.54 -18.15 -11.24
C ARG A 43 10.55 -17.93 -12.38
N LYS A 44 10.63 -18.75 -13.43
CA LYS A 44 9.59 -18.81 -14.46
C LYS A 44 8.29 -19.14 -13.72
N ILE A 45 7.48 -18.12 -13.51
CA ILE A 45 6.13 -18.27 -12.99
C ILE A 45 5.38 -19.04 -14.07
N GLU A 46 4.97 -20.28 -13.76
CA GLU A 46 4.07 -21.01 -14.64
C GLU A 46 2.83 -20.13 -14.88
N PRO A 47 2.41 -19.94 -16.14
CA PRO A 47 1.27 -19.11 -16.45
C PRO A 47 0.05 -19.77 -15.82
N THR A 48 -0.36 -19.24 -14.67
CA THR A 48 -1.54 -19.71 -13.96
C THR A 48 -2.73 -19.42 -14.88
N LYS A 49 -3.50 -20.45 -15.24
CA LYS A 49 -4.64 -20.38 -16.18
C LYS A 49 -5.82 -19.52 -15.67
N GLU A 50 -5.67 -18.86 -14.53
CA GLU A 50 -6.67 -17.95 -13.97
C GLU A 50 -6.15 -16.52 -13.96
N SER A 51 -7.01 -15.57 -14.34
CA SER A 51 -6.75 -14.14 -14.21
C SER A 51 -6.26 -13.82 -12.80
N HIS A 52 -5.01 -13.35 -12.69
CA HIS A 52 -4.24 -13.16 -11.45
C HIS A 52 -4.92 -12.35 -10.33
N SER A 53 -6.02 -11.64 -10.61
CA SER A 53 -6.85 -10.96 -9.61
C SER A 53 -7.84 -11.88 -8.86
N ARG A 54 -8.11 -13.10 -9.36
CA ARG A 54 -9.06 -14.04 -8.71
C ARG A 54 -8.64 -14.48 -7.31
N MET A 55 -7.34 -14.59 -7.05
CA MET A 55 -6.83 -15.12 -5.78
C MET A 55 -6.99 -14.14 -4.61
N LEU A 56 -7.21 -12.84 -4.90
CA LEU A 56 -7.10 -11.77 -3.90
C LEU A 56 -8.40 -10.99 -3.66
N SER A 57 -9.49 -11.22 -4.41
CA SER A 57 -10.68 -10.35 -4.31
C SER A 57 -11.93 -10.94 -4.97
N ASP A 58 -13.10 -10.51 -4.48
CA ASP A 58 -14.38 -10.62 -5.19
C ASP A 58 -14.43 -9.61 -6.35
N LYS A 59 -14.68 -10.08 -7.58
CA LYS A 59 -14.70 -9.24 -8.80
C LYS A 59 -16.04 -8.52 -9.02
N GLU A 60 -17.09 -8.95 -8.33
CA GLU A 60 -18.41 -8.32 -8.43
C GLU A 60 -18.46 -6.99 -7.67
N ILE A 61 -17.54 -6.77 -6.72
CA ILE A 61 -17.45 -5.56 -5.93
C ILE A 61 -16.25 -4.74 -6.39
N ILE A 62 -16.52 -3.56 -6.95
CA ILE A 62 -15.47 -2.64 -7.40
C ILE A 62 -15.55 -1.36 -6.58
N TYR A 63 -14.40 -0.90 -6.11
CA TYR A 63 -14.28 0.35 -5.38
C TYR A 63 -13.75 1.45 -6.29
N ALA A 64 -14.41 2.60 -6.31
CA ALA A 64 -13.96 3.79 -7.01
C ALA A 64 -13.40 4.79 -6.00
N LEU A 65 -12.09 5.00 -6.03
CA LEU A 65 -11.42 6.02 -5.22
C LEU A 65 -11.25 7.30 -6.04
N HIS A 66 -12.11 8.27 -5.77
CA HIS A 66 -12.01 9.62 -6.32
C HIS A 66 -11.07 10.45 -5.46
N THR A 67 -10.09 11.09 -6.09
CA THR A 67 -9.23 12.10 -5.46
C THR A 67 -9.48 13.43 -6.16
N HIS A 68 -9.97 14.42 -5.43
CA HIS A 68 -10.30 15.74 -5.95
C HIS A 68 -9.37 16.77 -5.31
N ASN A 69 -8.57 17.46 -6.15
CA ASN A 69 -7.76 18.59 -5.70
C ASN A 69 -8.59 19.85 -5.84
N VAL A 70 -8.93 20.46 -4.73
CA VAL A 70 -9.83 21.61 -4.64
C VAL A 70 -8.99 22.90 -4.62
N ARG A 71 -9.56 23.99 -5.09
CA ARG A 71 -8.96 25.31 -4.86
C ARG A 71 -9.08 25.67 -3.37
N PRO A 72 -8.01 26.14 -2.71
CA PRO A 72 -8.00 26.41 -1.27
C PRO A 72 -9.10 27.37 -0.81
N ASP A 73 -9.39 28.38 -1.63
CA ASP A 73 -10.43 29.40 -1.40
C ASP A 73 -11.88 28.90 -1.65
N SER A 74 -12.04 27.64 -2.05
CA SER A 74 -13.32 27.09 -2.52
C SER A 74 -13.77 25.84 -1.77
N MET A 75 -13.06 25.41 -0.72
CA MET A 75 -13.33 24.15 -0.01
C MET A 75 -14.76 24.06 0.52
N GLY A 76 -15.28 25.13 1.14
CA GLY A 76 -16.65 25.16 1.67
C GLY A 76 -17.71 24.96 0.58
N ASN A 77 -17.62 25.74 -0.50
CA ASN A 77 -18.53 25.64 -1.66
C ASN A 77 -18.46 24.25 -2.32
N TYR A 78 -17.24 23.71 -2.45
CA TYR A 78 -17.00 22.37 -2.97
C TYR A 78 -17.68 21.29 -2.12
N LEU A 79 -17.49 21.33 -0.79
CA LEU A 79 -18.05 20.33 0.12
C LEU A 79 -19.58 20.38 0.14
N ASN A 80 -20.17 21.59 0.12
CA ASN A 80 -21.62 21.75 0.02
C ASN A 80 -22.18 21.16 -1.28
N ASN A 81 -21.55 21.45 -2.43
CA ASN A 81 -21.95 20.85 -3.70
C ASN A 81 -21.78 19.32 -3.70
N TYR A 82 -20.67 18.81 -3.16
CA TYR A 82 -20.42 17.37 -3.15
C TYR A 82 -21.39 16.63 -2.20
N LYS A 83 -21.78 17.24 -1.08
CA LYS A 83 -22.86 16.74 -0.21
C LYS A 83 -24.16 16.57 -0.97
N ASN A 84 -24.57 17.57 -1.74
CA ASN A 84 -25.78 17.51 -2.57
C ASN A 84 -25.66 16.43 -3.65
N THR A 85 -24.47 16.26 -4.24
CA THR A 85 -24.21 15.17 -5.19
C THR A 85 -24.37 13.79 -4.54
N VAL A 86 -23.86 13.62 -3.32
CA VAL A 86 -24.03 12.37 -2.56
C VAL A 86 -25.50 12.12 -2.24
N ALA A 87 -26.25 13.15 -1.86
CA ALA A 87 -27.68 13.06 -1.60
C ALA A 87 -28.46 12.59 -2.85
N LEU A 88 -28.23 13.23 -3.99
CA LEU A 88 -28.83 12.87 -5.28
C LEU A 88 -28.53 11.40 -5.67
N ILE A 89 -27.28 10.98 -5.54
CA ILE A 89 -26.88 9.59 -5.83
C ILE A 89 -27.56 8.61 -4.86
N ASN A 90 -27.68 8.97 -3.58
CA ASN A 90 -28.32 8.12 -2.58
C ASN A 90 -29.84 7.95 -2.82
N GLU A 91 -30.52 8.96 -3.34
CA GLU A 91 -31.92 8.86 -3.76
C GLU A 91 -32.08 7.84 -4.89
N LYS A 92 -31.09 7.78 -5.79
CA LYS A 92 -31.01 6.87 -6.95
C LYS A 92 -30.28 5.56 -6.65
N LYS A 93 -29.98 5.24 -5.38
CA LYS A 93 -29.13 4.09 -4.98
C LYS A 93 -29.60 2.74 -5.55
N ARG A 94 -30.91 2.56 -5.74
CA ARG A 94 -31.48 1.30 -6.25
C ARG A 94 -31.18 1.08 -7.74
N SER A 95 -31.09 2.14 -8.55
CA SER A 95 -30.72 2.02 -9.97
C SER A 95 -29.20 1.94 -10.15
N LEU A 96 -28.45 2.78 -9.43
CA LEU A 96 -27.01 2.95 -9.66
C LEU A 96 -26.13 1.84 -9.08
N SER A 97 -26.68 0.92 -8.29
CA SER A 97 -25.95 -0.19 -7.64
C SER A 97 -24.66 0.25 -6.92
N CYS A 98 -24.64 1.51 -6.45
CA CYS A 98 -23.47 2.16 -5.87
C CYS A 98 -23.80 2.75 -4.49
N LYS A 99 -22.79 2.84 -3.64
CA LYS A 99 -22.91 3.38 -2.28
C LYS A 99 -21.64 4.14 -1.91
N LEU A 100 -21.78 5.30 -1.29
CA LEU A 100 -20.66 5.98 -0.66
C LEU A 100 -20.19 5.15 0.54
N VAL A 101 -18.92 4.75 0.53
CA VAL A 101 -18.27 4.05 1.65
C VAL A 101 -17.66 5.06 2.60
N ALA A 102 -16.97 6.05 2.04
CA ALA A 102 -16.30 7.07 2.82
C ALA A 102 -16.06 8.34 2.01
N SER A 103 -15.99 9.46 2.72
CA SER A 103 -15.61 10.77 2.20
C SER A 103 -14.74 11.47 3.23
N TRP A 104 -13.58 11.96 2.80
CA TRP A 104 -12.58 12.56 3.68
C TRP A 104 -11.96 13.83 3.09
N THR A 105 -11.56 14.73 3.97
CA THR A 105 -10.59 15.81 3.68
C THR A 105 -9.19 15.38 4.13
N VAL A 106 -8.16 15.78 3.39
CA VAL A 106 -6.76 15.56 3.81
C VAL A 106 -6.34 16.64 4.78
N GLN A 107 -5.90 16.24 5.98
CA GLN A 107 -5.41 17.12 7.05
C GLN A 107 -3.87 17.17 7.11
N VAL A 108 -3.20 16.08 6.70
CA VAL A 108 -1.73 16.02 6.61
C VAL A 108 -1.35 15.32 5.31
N GLY A 109 -0.39 15.88 4.58
CA GLY A 109 0.02 15.44 3.23
C GLY A 109 -0.43 16.45 2.18
N ASP A 110 -1.10 15.99 1.13
CA ASP A 110 -1.65 16.84 0.07
C ASP A 110 -2.87 17.62 0.58
N MET A 111 -2.66 18.76 1.25
CA MET A 111 -3.74 19.63 1.73
C MET A 111 -4.59 20.17 0.58
N ASP A 112 -5.80 20.64 0.89
CA ASP A 112 -6.83 21.05 -0.09
C ASP A 112 -7.31 19.93 -1.02
N GLN A 113 -7.17 18.68 -0.57
CA GLN A 113 -7.60 17.49 -1.30
C GLN A 113 -8.74 16.78 -0.56
N CYS A 114 -9.70 16.27 -1.33
CA CYS A 114 -10.77 15.41 -0.84
C CYS A 114 -10.69 14.02 -1.47
N LEU A 115 -10.93 12.98 -0.68
CA LEU A 115 -10.97 11.59 -1.12
C LEU A 115 -12.38 11.04 -0.91
N HIS A 116 -12.97 10.45 -1.95
CA HIS A 116 -14.29 9.83 -1.89
C HIS A 116 -14.22 8.39 -2.38
N LEU A 117 -14.57 7.45 -1.53
CA LEU A 117 -14.56 6.03 -1.80
C LEU A 117 -15.99 5.55 -2.03
N TRP A 118 -16.27 5.10 -3.24
CA TRP A 118 -17.55 4.53 -3.64
C TRP A 118 -17.42 3.04 -3.85
N ARG A 119 -18.45 2.26 -3.50
CA ARG A 119 -18.55 0.82 -3.76
C ARG A 119 -19.64 0.58 -4.80
N TYR A 120 -19.29 -0.11 -5.87
CA TYR A 120 -20.21 -0.61 -6.89
C TYR A 120 -20.40 -2.13 -6.73
N THR A 121 -21.61 -2.62 -6.98
CA THR A 121 -21.95 -4.05 -6.96
C THR A 121 -22.43 -4.46 -8.34
N GLY A 122 -21.99 -5.63 -8.84
CA GLY A 122 -22.31 -6.14 -10.18
C GLY A 122 -21.25 -5.80 -11.23
N GLY A 123 -19.99 -5.65 -10.81
CA GLY A 123 -18.86 -5.50 -11.71
C GLY A 123 -18.83 -4.19 -12.52
N PHE A 124 -18.05 -4.19 -13.60
CA PHE A 124 -17.84 -3.01 -14.44
C PHE A 124 -19.08 -2.61 -15.25
N GLU A 125 -19.92 -3.58 -15.62
CA GLU A 125 -21.18 -3.32 -16.34
C GLU A 125 -22.10 -2.38 -15.53
N LYS A 126 -22.24 -2.61 -14.22
CA LYS A 126 -23.03 -1.72 -13.35
C LYS A 126 -22.38 -0.35 -13.16
N ILE A 127 -21.05 -0.25 -13.27
CA ILE A 127 -20.38 1.05 -13.29
C ILE A 127 -20.72 1.82 -14.56
N ASP A 128 -20.71 1.16 -15.72
CA ASP A 128 -21.00 1.80 -17.00
C ASP A 128 -22.46 2.24 -17.07
N GLN A 129 -23.41 1.40 -16.64
CA GLN A 129 -24.81 1.79 -16.50
C GLN A 129 -24.99 2.99 -15.56
N ALA A 130 -24.35 2.96 -14.39
CA ALA A 130 -24.46 4.06 -13.43
C ALA A 130 -23.90 5.38 -13.98
N LYS A 131 -22.85 5.32 -14.80
CA LYS A 131 -22.32 6.50 -15.50
C LYS A 131 -23.28 7.01 -16.56
N GLU A 132 -23.85 6.13 -17.36
CA GLU A 132 -24.82 6.49 -18.40
C GLU A 132 -26.06 7.15 -17.79
N ASP A 133 -26.61 6.55 -16.72
CA ASP A 133 -27.75 7.12 -15.98
C ASP A 133 -27.43 8.52 -15.45
N LEU A 134 -26.27 8.70 -14.81
CA LEU A 134 -25.85 9.99 -14.28
C LEU A 134 -25.52 11.01 -15.39
N TRP A 135 -25.02 10.55 -16.53
CA TRP A 135 -24.70 11.43 -17.67
C TRP A 135 -25.96 12.00 -18.33
N ASN A 136 -27.08 11.29 -18.22
CA ASN A 136 -28.39 11.73 -18.73
C ASN A 136 -29.26 12.41 -17.66
N ASP A 137 -28.72 12.67 -16.47
CA ASP A 137 -29.43 13.33 -15.37
C ASP A 137 -29.11 14.84 -15.31
N PRO A 138 -30.08 15.73 -15.63
CA PRO A 138 -29.83 17.17 -15.66
C PRO A 138 -29.39 17.76 -14.31
N GLU A 139 -29.88 17.22 -13.19
CA GLU A 139 -29.54 17.71 -11.86
C GLU A 139 -28.09 17.33 -11.50
N TYR A 140 -27.70 16.09 -11.81
CA TYR A 140 -26.33 15.65 -11.65
C TYR A 140 -25.36 16.46 -12.53
N LEU A 141 -25.74 16.72 -13.79
CA LEU A 141 -24.95 17.54 -14.71
C LEU A 141 -24.79 18.98 -14.19
N ASN A 142 -25.84 19.59 -13.63
CA ASN A 142 -25.73 20.91 -13.01
C ASN A 142 -24.75 20.91 -11.83
N LEU A 143 -24.89 19.95 -10.91
CA LEU A 143 -23.97 19.80 -9.78
C LEU A 143 -22.52 19.56 -10.24
N MET A 144 -22.32 18.77 -11.29
CA MET A 144 -21.00 18.52 -11.89
C MET A 144 -20.40 19.78 -12.52
N ASN A 145 -21.21 20.58 -13.23
CA ASN A 145 -20.78 21.84 -13.84
C ASN A 145 -20.38 22.87 -12.76
N GLU A 146 -21.19 23.04 -11.72
CA GLU A 146 -20.87 23.89 -10.58
C GLU A 146 -19.58 23.46 -9.88
N ARG A 147 -19.46 22.16 -9.57
CA ARG A 147 -18.29 21.58 -8.92
C ARG A 147 -16.99 21.84 -9.68
N SER A 148 -17.05 21.84 -11.01
CA SER A 148 -15.87 22.04 -11.86
C SER A 148 -15.18 23.38 -11.60
N LYS A 149 -15.92 24.42 -11.19
CA LYS A 149 -15.42 25.77 -10.89
C LYS A 149 -14.55 25.82 -9.62
N PHE A 150 -14.67 24.82 -8.76
CA PHE A 150 -13.95 24.75 -7.48
C PHE A 150 -12.71 23.84 -7.53
N LEU A 151 -12.50 23.12 -8.63
CA LEU A 151 -11.49 22.08 -8.73
C LEU A 151 -10.24 22.55 -9.48
N ARG A 152 -9.07 22.09 -9.03
CA ARG A 152 -7.79 22.17 -9.76
C ARG A 152 -7.61 20.95 -10.65
N SER A 153 -7.91 19.76 -10.12
CA SER A 153 -7.82 18.50 -10.87
C SER A 153 -8.60 17.37 -10.18
N ARG A 154 -8.82 16.28 -10.91
CA ARG A 154 -9.47 15.06 -10.40
C ARG A 154 -8.71 13.83 -10.86
N HIS A 155 -8.70 12.81 -10.02
CA HIS A 155 -8.20 11.48 -10.35
C HIS A 155 -9.22 10.43 -9.87
N LEU A 156 -9.34 9.34 -10.63
CA LEU A 156 -10.20 8.21 -10.30
C LEU A 156 -9.39 6.92 -10.50
N GLN A 157 -9.41 6.06 -9.48
CA GLN A 157 -8.93 4.69 -9.58
C GLN A 157 -10.06 3.72 -9.31
N TYR A 158 -10.14 2.66 -10.12
CA TYR A 158 -10.96 1.49 -9.80
C TYR A 158 -10.08 0.45 -9.12
N LEU A 159 -10.55 -0.03 -7.98
CA LEU A 159 -9.81 -0.84 -7.02
C LEU A 159 -10.59 -2.11 -6.69
N LEU A 160 -9.85 -3.15 -6.32
CA LEU A 160 -10.40 -4.35 -5.66
C LEU A 160 -9.88 -4.41 -4.24
N ALA A 161 -10.70 -4.95 -3.33
CA ALA A 161 -10.32 -5.15 -1.94
C ALA A 161 -9.52 -6.43 -1.77
N PHE A 162 -8.49 -6.41 -0.92
CA PHE A 162 -7.78 -7.63 -0.53
C PHE A 162 -8.69 -8.53 0.32
N SER A 163 -8.80 -9.80 -0.06
CA SER A 163 -9.64 -10.81 0.62
C SER A 163 -9.21 -11.10 2.06
N TYR A 164 -7.94 -10.91 2.38
CA TYR A 164 -7.38 -11.08 3.72
C TYR A 164 -7.53 -9.84 4.62
N TRP A 165 -8.00 -8.71 4.07
CA TRP A 165 -8.30 -7.52 4.86
C TRP A 165 -9.66 -7.67 5.55
N PRO A 166 -9.86 -7.12 6.75
CA PRO A 166 -11.20 -7.09 7.35
C PRO A 166 -12.22 -6.40 6.43
N GLN A 167 -13.47 -6.86 6.54
CA GLN A 167 -14.61 -6.19 5.91
C GLN A 167 -14.76 -4.76 6.46
N ILE A 168 -15.23 -3.87 5.60
CA ILE A 168 -15.41 -2.47 5.98
C ILE A 168 -16.64 -2.36 6.88
N GLU A 169 -16.41 -1.98 8.13
CA GLU A 169 -17.44 -1.79 9.14
C GLU A 169 -17.47 -0.33 9.62
N SER A 170 -18.64 0.10 10.09
CA SER A 170 -18.78 1.41 10.73
C SER A 170 -18.02 1.43 12.05
N ARG A 171 -17.33 2.53 12.33
CA ARG A 171 -16.59 2.72 13.57
C ARG A 171 -17.33 3.72 14.45
N SER A 172 -17.30 3.52 15.76
CA SER A 172 -17.91 4.44 16.71
C SER A 172 -16.93 5.53 17.14
N GLY A 173 -17.45 6.68 17.54
CA GLY A 173 -16.67 7.81 18.04
C GLY A 173 -15.96 8.61 16.95
N LYS A 174 -15.33 9.72 17.35
CA LYS A 174 -14.59 10.60 16.43
C LYS A 174 -13.30 9.90 15.99
N ASN A 175 -13.23 9.51 14.72
CA ASN A 175 -12.08 8.82 14.16
C ASN A 175 -11.31 9.70 13.15
N ILE A 176 -10.01 9.47 13.08
CA ILE A 176 -9.15 9.91 11.97
C ILE A 176 -8.71 8.68 11.17
N TYR A 177 -8.46 8.88 9.89
CA TYR A 177 -8.02 7.81 8.99
C TYR A 177 -6.61 8.10 8.47
N GLU A 178 -5.78 7.07 8.35
CA GLU A 178 -4.48 7.13 7.69
C GLU A 178 -4.56 6.32 6.40
N MET A 179 -4.39 6.96 5.24
CA MET A 179 -4.22 6.25 3.98
C MET A 179 -2.73 6.18 3.62
N ARG A 180 -2.17 4.97 3.59
CA ARG A 180 -0.82 4.69 3.09
C ARG A 180 -0.93 4.09 1.70
N SER A 181 -0.41 4.79 0.71
CA SER A 181 -0.41 4.38 -0.69
C SER A 181 1.00 3.96 -1.10
N TYR A 182 1.14 2.77 -1.67
CA TYR A 182 2.44 2.26 -2.15
C TYR A 182 2.38 2.02 -3.65
N ARG A 183 3.36 2.56 -4.37
CA ARG A 183 3.61 2.18 -5.77
C ARG A 183 4.64 1.07 -5.77
N LEU A 184 4.20 -0.12 -6.14
CA LEU A 184 5.04 -1.31 -6.16
C LEU A 184 5.87 -1.37 -7.43
N THR A 185 6.95 -2.14 -7.38
CA THR A 185 7.69 -2.52 -8.59
C THR A 185 6.80 -3.41 -9.47
N PRO A 186 6.67 -3.13 -10.78
CA PRO A 186 5.91 -3.98 -11.69
C PRO A 186 6.29 -5.46 -11.55
N GLY A 187 5.29 -6.33 -11.52
CA GLY A 187 5.47 -7.78 -11.31
C GLY A 187 5.51 -8.24 -9.84
N THR A 188 5.63 -7.35 -8.86
CA THR A 188 5.79 -7.72 -7.44
C THR A 188 4.49 -7.69 -6.61
N MET A 189 3.36 -7.32 -7.21
CA MET A 189 2.09 -7.12 -6.47
C MET A 189 1.63 -8.38 -5.71
N ILE A 190 1.73 -9.56 -6.33
CA ILE A 190 1.31 -10.83 -5.71
C ILE A 190 2.25 -11.19 -4.56
N GLU A 191 3.55 -11.09 -4.78
CA GLU A 191 4.57 -11.36 -3.76
C GLU A 191 4.36 -10.45 -2.55
N TRP A 192 4.20 -9.14 -2.79
CA TRP A 192 3.92 -8.17 -1.75
C TRP A 192 2.61 -8.48 -1.01
N GLY A 193 1.55 -8.79 -1.76
CA GLY A 193 0.23 -9.12 -1.20
C GLY A 193 0.23 -10.39 -0.34
N ASN A 194 0.93 -11.45 -0.79
CA ASN A 194 1.07 -12.69 -0.03
C ASN A 194 1.83 -12.48 1.29
N ASN A 195 2.83 -11.60 1.29
CA ASN A 195 3.50 -11.25 2.54
C ASN A 195 2.58 -10.47 3.48
N TRP A 196 1.79 -9.54 2.95
CA TRP A 196 0.84 -8.76 3.74
C TRP A 196 -0.35 -9.57 4.28
N ALA A 197 -0.76 -10.64 3.61
CA ALA A 197 -1.75 -11.59 4.13
C ALA A 197 -1.33 -12.21 5.46
N ARG A 198 -0.01 -12.38 5.68
CA ARG A 198 0.54 -12.77 6.98
C ARG A 198 0.72 -11.57 7.89
N ALA A 199 1.30 -10.49 7.37
CA ALA A 199 1.70 -9.32 8.16
C ALA A 199 0.51 -8.63 8.85
N ILE A 200 -0.68 -8.62 8.23
CA ILE A 200 -1.87 -8.01 8.82
C ILE A 200 -2.27 -8.65 10.15
N ASN A 201 -1.95 -9.93 10.37
CA ASN A 201 -2.28 -10.64 11.61
C ASN A 201 -1.56 -10.07 12.84
N PHE A 202 -0.35 -9.52 12.67
CA PHE A 202 0.38 -8.84 13.74
C PHE A 202 -0.33 -7.56 14.21
N ARG A 203 -1.19 -6.98 13.36
CA ARG A 203 -1.90 -5.72 13.63
C ARG A 203 -3.37 -5.93 14.04
N LYS A 204 -3.90 -7.16 13.95
CA LYS A 204 -5.32 -7.46 14.20
C LYS A 204 -5.77 -7.05 15.60
N HIS A 205 -4.93 -7.25 16.62
CA HIS A 205 -5.26 -6.95 18.02
C HIS A 205 -5.54 -5.46 18.27
N ASN A 206 -5.00 -4.57 17.45
CA ASN A 206 -5.19 -3.12 17.61
C ASN A 206 -6.51 -2.61 17.00
N ASN A 207 -7.23 -3.43 16.23
CA ASN A 207 -8.49 -3.07 15.56
C ASN A 207 -8.40 -1.80 14.67
N GLU A 208 -7.21 -1.49 14.18
CA GLU A 208 -6.87 -0.30 13.39
C GLU A 208 -7.12 -0.48 11.88
N ALA A 209 -7.18 -1.72 11.39
CA ALA A 209 -7.34 -2.00 9.97
C ALA A 209 -8.77 -1.63 9.53
N PHE A 210 -8.89 -0.76 8.53
CA PHE A 210 -10.19 -0.33 7.99
C PHE A 210 -10.43 -0.90 6.59
N ALA A 211 -9.50 -0.69 5.66
CA ALA A 211 -9.63 -1.21 4.29
C ALA A 211 -8.26 -1.40 3.62
N GLY A 212 -8.17 -2.36 2.69
CA GLY A 212 -6.96 -2.66 1.93
C GLY A 212 -7.32 -2.90 0.48
N PHE A 213 -6.68 -2.18 -0.45
CA PHE A 213 -7.03 -2.18 -1.86
C PHE A 213 -5.82 -2.32 -2.78
N PHE A 214 -6.06 -2.82 -3.99
CA PHE A 214 -5.12 -2.78 -5.11
C PHE A 214 -5.78 -2.28 -6.40
N SER A 215 -5.02 -1.56 -7.22
CA SER A 215 -5.49 -0.93 -8.45
C SER A 215 -5.84 -1.95 -9.54
N GLN A 216 -6.99 -1.77 -10.20
CA GLN A 216 -7.32 -2.42 -11.48
C GLN A 216 -7.23 -1.45 -12.66
N ILE A 217 -7.70 -0.21 -12.50
CA ILE A 217 -7.70 0.82 -13.55
C ILE A 217 -7.27 2.16 -12.94
N GLY A 218 -6.56 2.96 -13.73
CA GLY A 218 -5.96 4.24 -13.30
C GLY A 218 -4.47 4.06 -13.04
N ARG A 219 -3.96 4.57 -11.91
CA ARG A 219 -2.55 4.37 -11.53
C ARG A 219 -2.31 2.90 -11.15
N LEU A 220 -1.62 2.18 -12.02
CA LEU A 220 -1.32 0.75 -11.88
C LEU A 220 -0.20 0.46 -10.87
N TYR A 221 -0.11 -0.81 -10.45
CA TYR A 221 0.82 -1.30 -9.44
C TYR A 221 0.72 -0.54 -8.12
N ASN A 222 -0.47 -0.04 -7.80
CA ASN A 222 -0.71 0.78 -6.63
C ASN A 222 -1.60 0.03 -5.64
N VAL A 223 -1.24 0.13 -4.37
CA VAL A 223 -1.95 -0.48 -3.26
C VAL A 223 -2.22 0.57 -2.20
N HIS A 224 -3.36 0.50 -1.53
CA HIS A 224 -3.78 1.43 -0.50
C HIS A 224 -4.16 0.68 0.77
N HIS A 225 -3.50 1.00 1.88
CA HIS A 225 -3.94 0.59 3.20
C HIS A 225 -4.58 1.78 3.90
N ILE A 226 -5.79 1.60 4.40
CA ILE A 226 -6.53 2.57 5.18
C ILE A 226 -6.64 2.05 6.61
N TRP A 227 -6.15 2.85 7.54
CA TRP A 227 -6.16 2.58 8.97
C TRP A 227 -7.06 3.60 9.67
N CYS A 228 -7.70 3.20 10.76
CA CYS A 228 -8.60 4.02 11.58
C CYS A 228 -8.01 4.15 12.98
N TYR A 229 -7.98 5.38 13.50
CA TYR A 229 -7.47 5.69 14.83
C TYR A 229 -8.36 6.73 15.50
N LYS A 230 -8.33 6.79 16.83
CA LYS A 230 -9.09 7.80 17.60
C LYS A 230 -8.45 9.19 17.52
N SER A 231 -7.12 9.23 17.38
CA SER A 231 -6.33 10.47 17.35
C SER A 231 -4.93 10.21 16.77
N LEU A 232 -4.17 11.28 16.54
CA LEU A 232 -2.75 11.15 16.13
C LEU A 232 -1.88 10.51 17.23
N GLN A 233 -2.25 10.68 18.50
CA GLN A 233 -1.57 10.06 19.63
C GLN A 233 -1.86 8.55 19.68
N ASP A 234 -3.12 8.17 19.56
CA ASP A 234 -3.56 6.77 19.45
C ASP A 234 -2.89 6.07 18.27
N ARG A 235 -2.78 6.76 17.12
CA ARG A 235 -2.00 6.30 15.97
C ARG A 235 -0.53 6.04 16.31
N LYS A 236 0.14 6.96 17.01
CA LYS A 236 1.56 6.81 17.41
C LYS A 236 1.73 5.56 18.27
N GLU A 237 0.96 5.46 19.34
CA GLU A 237 1.01 4.36 20.32
C GLU A 237 0.73 3.01 19.66
N THR A 238 -0.30 2.97 18.81
CA THR A 238 -0.69 1.78 18.06
C THR A 238 0.41 1.32 17.09
N ARG A 239 1.06 2.25 16.38
CA ARG A 239 2.18 1.91 15.50
C ARG A 239 3.40 1.43 16.27
N GLU A 240 3.72 2.05 17.41
CA GLU A 240 4.80 1.61 18.30
C GLU A 240 4.51 0.25 18.94
N ALA A 241 3.23 -0.05 19.23
CA ALA A 241 2.81 -1.38 19.68
C ALA A 241 3.03 -2.45 18.60
N ALA A 242 2.67 -2.17 17.34
CA ALA A 242 2.88 -3.10 16.24
C ALA A 242 4.38 -3.43 16.02
N TRP A 243 5.29 -2.47 16.22
CA TRP A 243 6.74 -2.72 16.13
C TRP A 243 7.28 -3.64 17.23
N ARG A 244 6.55 -3.83 18.33
CA ARG A 244 6.90 -4.78 19.39
C ARG A 244 6.40 -6.19 19.10
N SER A 245 5.61 -6.41 18.04
CA SER A 245 5.13 -7.72 17.63
C SER A 245 6.24 -8.52 16.93
N PRO A 246 6.65 -9.69 17.44
CA PRO A 246 7.67 -10.52 16.80
C PRO A 246 7.30 -10.88 15.35
N GLY A 247 8.24 -10.74 14.41
CA GLY A 247 8.04 -11.06 12.99
C GLY A 247 7.43 -9.92 12.15
N TRP A 248 6.98 -8.84 12.78
CA TRP A 248 6.53 -7.64 12.05
C TRP A 248 7.70 -6.97 11.30
N ASP A 249 8.84 -6.85 11.95
CA ASP A 249 10.08 -6.30 11.41
C ASP A 249 10.58 -7.09 10.19
N GLU A 250 10.54 -8.42 10.23
CA GLU A 250 10.88 -9.27 9.08
C GLU A 250 9.93 -9.02 7.90
N CYS A 251 8.62 -8.88 8.17
CA CYS A 251 7.64 -8.58 7.13
C CYS A 251 7.90 -7.22 6.46
N VAL A 252 8.29 -6.21 7.26
CA VAL A 252 8.65 -4.89 6.76
C VAL A 252 9.94 -4.96 5.95
N ALA A 253 10.99 -5.62 6.46
CA ALA A 253 12.27 -5.77 5.77
C ALA A 253 12.11 -6.44 4.40
N TYR A 254 11.21 -7.41 4.30
CA TYR A 254 10.90 -8.09 3.02
C TYR A 254 10.12 -7.21 2.04
N THR A 255 9.14 -6.44 2.53
CA THR A 255 8.21 -5.70 1.64
C THR A 255 8.73 -4.36 1.18
N VAL A 256 9.61 -3.70 1.96
CA VAL A 256 10.15 -2.37 1.61
C VAL A 256 10.89 -2.36 0.26
N PRO A 257 11.77 -3.32 -0.07
CA PRO A 257 12.44 -3.37 -1.37
C PRO A 257 11.51 -3.50 -2.58
N LEU A 258 10.28 -3.98 -2.38
CA LEU A 258 9.28 -4.12 -3.46
C LEU A 258 8.55 -2.80 -3.77
N ILE A 259 8.76 -1.76 -2.96
CA ILE A 259 8.08 -0.47 -3.05
C ILE A 259 9.00 0.56 -3.74
N ARG A 260 8.48 1.22 -4.79
CA ARG A 260 9.16 2.33 -5.48
C ARG A 260 8.90 3.68 -4.85
N GLU A 261 7.70 3.87 -4.31
CA GLU A 261 7.25 5.15 -3.77
C GLU A 261 6.17 4.90 -2.72
N MET A 262 6.19 5.69 -1.65
CA MET A 262 5.20 5.60 -0.58
C MET A 262 4.70 6.99 -0.21
N HIS A 263 3.38 7.09 -0.01
CA HIS A 263 2.71 8.30 0.41
C HIS A 263 1.81 8.01 1.60
N CYS A 264 1.75 8.94 2.54
CA CYS A 264 0.91 8.85 3.72
C CYS A 264 0.07 10.12 3.83
N ARG A 265 -1.24 9.96 4.01
CA ARG A 265 -2.16 11.06 4.28
C ARG A 265 -2.94 10.80 5.55
N VAL A 266 -3.09 11.82 6.39
CA VAL A 266 -4.06 11.81 7.49
C VAL A 266 -5.34 12.46 7.00
N LEU A 267 -6.45 11.81 7.27
CA LEU A 267 -7.75 12.08 6.69
C LEU A 267 -8.76 12.33 7.81
N ALA A 268 -9.61 13.34 7.64
CA ALA A 268 -10.74 13.61 8.51
C ALA A 268 -12.06 13.38 7.74
N PRO A 269 -13.02 12.62 8.30
CA PRO A 269 -14.33 12.43 7.67
C PRO A 269 -15.03 13.75 7.39
N THR A 270 -15.69 13.85 6.23
CA THR A 270 -16.62 14.96 5.94
C THR A 270 -17.92 14.78 6.71
N GLU A 271 -18.71 15.85 6.85
CA GLU A 271 -20.01 15.84 7.58
C GLU A 271 -21.09 14.92 6.98
N PHE A 272 -20.90 14.45 5.75
CA PHE A 272 -21.80 13.50 5.07
C PHE A 272 -21.15 12.12 4.88
N SER A 273 -19.96 11.92 5.42
CA SER A 273 -19.24 10.67 5.35
C SER A 273 -19.91 9.61 6.24
N PRO A 274 -20.08 8.36 5.77
CA PRO A 274 -20.48 7.24 6.64
C PRO A 274 -19.43 6.83 7.68
N THR A 275 -18.25 7.46 7.66
CA THR A 275 -17.11 7.14 8.53
C THR A 275 -16.89 8.15 9.66
N GLN A 276 -17.94 8.92 10.01
CA GLN A 276 -17.91 9.90 11.10
C GLN A 276 -17.75 9.27 12.49
#